data_AF-A0A3M1AVQ2-F1
#
_entry.id   AF-A0A3M1AVQ2-F1
#
_cell.length_a   1.000
_cell.length_b   1.000
_cell.length_c   1.000
_cell.angle_alpha   90.00
_cell.angle_beta   90.00
_cell.angle_gamma   90.00
#
_symmetry.space_group_name_H-M   'P 1'
#
loop_
_entity.id
_entity.type
_entity.pdbx_description
1 polymer ?
#
loop_
_entity_poly.entity_id
_entity_poly.type
_entity_poly.pdbx_seq_one_letter_code
_entity_poly.pdbx_strand_id
1 'polypeptide(L)'
;IFALPPGFEGISDDLLAATLAHELTHLIDFSSKVRVGRQEDAWLDEGLAHLAEDLSGYGIDLPTIVSDPETGFLAHVNETALTGSDAEDTLMRRGAAYLFLRYLFEQAGGVTVGTQHPGDLTDDGGAAALGCLVDSGEVGIGNVDRCAGFPSRFADWTATLVVDASGGTITADPRFNYAAPRPDPFTGHPRGIDLQPGGGPAIFGPLAGNESGTVPHTGMRILSASFAISTTVTVTGEAGGEIGLTAVRTP
;
A
#
# COMPACT_ATOMS: atom_id res chain seq x y z
N ILE A 1 10.22 -28.56 -11.00
CA ILE A 1 10.46 -29.05 -9.63
C ILE A 1 11.86 -28.64 -9.24
N PHE A 2 12.01 -27.51 -8.57
CA PHE A 2 13.25 -27.18 -7.87
C PHE A 2 13.32 -28.09 -6.66
N ALA A 3 14.33 -28.94 -6.56
CA ALA A 3 14.53 -29.74 -5.36
C ALA A 3 15.05 -28.82 -4.25
N LEU A 4 14.27 -28.67 -3.18
CA LEU A 4 14.70 -27.91 -2.01
C LEU A 4 15.93 -28.59 -1.36
N PRO A 5 16.98 -27.84 -0.96
CA PRO A 5 18.11 -28.39 -0.25
C PRO A 5 17.69 -29.06 1.07
N PRO A 6 18.46 -30.03 1.59
CA PRO A 6 18.25 -30.56 2.93
C PRO A 6 18.29 -29.43 3.98
N GLY A 7 17.26 -29.32 4.83
CA GLY A 7 17.10 -28.24 5.82
C GLY A 7 15.94 -27.27 5.53
N PHE A 8 15.29 -27.37 4.37
CA PHE A 8 14.09 -26.62 3.99
C PHE A 8 12.79 -27.40 4.29
N GLU A 9 12.78 -28.15 5.39
CA GLU A 9 11.58 -28.87 5.84
C GLU A 9 10.54 -27.84 6.33
N GLY A 10 9.43 -27.68 5.61
CA GLY A 10 8.32 -26.79 5.99
C GLY A 10 8.12 -25.53 5.15
N ILE A 11 8.96 -25.27 4.14
CA ILE A 11 8.75 -24.18 3.17
C ILE A 11 7.87 -24.69 2.02
N SER A 12 6.73 -24.03 1.78
CA SER A 12 5.83 -24.38 0.68
C SER A 12 6.36 -23.87 -0.65
N ASP A 13 5.96 -24.53 -1.75
CA ASP A 13 6.23 -24.04 -3.11
C ASP A 13 5.65 -22.63 -3.34
N ASP A 14 4.53 -22.32 -2.68
CA ASP A 14 3.90 -20.99 -2.72
C ASP A 14 4.79 -19.92 -2.06
N LEU A 15 5.35 -20.22 -0.88
CA LEU A 15 6.25 -19.29 -0.19
C LEU A 15 7.53 -19.07 -1.00
N LEU A 16 8.08 -20.14 -1.60
CA LEU A 16 9.23 -20.01 -2.50
C LEU A 16 8.89 -19.14 -3.72
N ALA A 17 7.71 -19.30 -4.31
CA ALA A 17 7.27 -18.50 -5.45
C ALA A 17 7.08 -17.02 -5.07
N ALA A 18 6.51 -16.74 -3.89
CA ALA A 18 6.41 -15.39 -3.33
C ALA A 18 7.80 -14.76 -3.17
N THR A 19 8.73 -15.44 -2.49
CA THR A 19 10.11 -14.94 -2.31
C THR A 19 10.81 -14.72 -3.65
N LEU A 20 10.60 -15.59 -4.64
CA LEU A 20 11.20 -15.39 -5.97
C LEU A 20 10.63 -14.15 -6.67
N ALA A 21 9.33 -13.88 -6.58
CA ALA A 21 8.73 -12.67 -7.13
C ALA A 21 9.25 -11.40 -6.43
N HIS A 22 9.39 -11.46 -5.10
CA HIS A 22 9.95 -10.40 -4.26
C HIS A 22 11.39 -10.05 -4.69
N GLU A 23 12.29 -11.03 -4.62
CA GLU A 23 13.73 -10.82 -4.88
C GLU A 23 14.02 -10.49 -6.35
N LEU A 24 13.23 -11.02 -7.28
CA LEU A 24 13.34 -10.64 -8.69
C LEU A 24 12.99 -9.16 -8.89
N THR A 25 12.05 -8.61 -8.11
CA THR A 25 11.66 -7.20 -8.21
C THR A 25 12.80 -6.28 -7.79
N HIS A 26 13.50 -6.59 -6.69
CA HIS A 26 14.72 -5.87 -6.30
C HIS A 26 15.78 -5.89 -7.42
N LEU A 27 15.98 -7.05 -8.05
CA LEU A 27 16.94 -7.16 -9.16
C LEU A 27 16.55 -6.28 -10.35
N ILE A 28 15.25 -6.27 -10.71
CA ILE A 28 14.72 -5.43 -11.79
C ILE A 28 14.92 -3.95 -11.46
N ASP A 29 14.48 -3.50 -10.29
CA ASP A 29 14.58 -2.10 -9.87
C ASP A 29 16.05 -1.65 -9.79
N PHE A 30 16.89 -2.41 -9.08
CA PHE A 30 18.33 -2.13 -9.00
C PHE A 30 18.96 -2.01 -10.39
N SER A 31 18.63 -2.92 -11.31
CA SER A 31 19.18 -2.90 -12.67
C SER A 31 18.75 -1.68 -13.49
N SER A 32 17.59 -1.11 -13.20
CA SER A 32 17.09 0.13 -13.79
C SER A 32 17.79 1.35 -13.18
N LYS A 33 17.77 1.46 -11.85
CA LYS A 33 18.29 2.62 -11.10
C LYS A 33 19.80 2.76 -11.20
N VAL A 34 20.56 1.67 -11.21
CA VAL A 34 22.02 1.73 -11.33
C VAL A 34 22.47 2.33 -12.66
N ARG A 35 21.69 2.17 -13.74
CA ARG A 35 22.01 2.74 -15.07
C ARG A 35 21.98 4.26 -15.08
N VAL A 36 21.22 4.87 -14.16
CA VAL A 36 21.13 6.31 -13.98
C VAL A 36 21.90 6.79 -12.74
N GLY A 37 22.71 5.92 -12.12
CA GLY A 37 23.54 6.25 -10.96
C GLY A 37 22.74 6.52 -9.69
N ARG A 38 21.57 5.89 -9.53
CA ARG A 38 20.68 6.01 -8.38
C ARG A 38 20.47 4.66 -7.71
N GLN A 39 19.95 4.70 -6.49
CA GLN A 39 19.41 3.58 -5.74
C GLN A 39 18.05 4.02 -5.22
N GLU A 40 17.04 3.17 -5.34
CA GLU A 40 15.68 3.48 -4.87
C GLU A 40 15.63 3.56 -3.34
N ASP A 41 14.70 4.36 -2.83
CA ASP A 41 14.44 4.42 -1.38
C ASP A 41 13.89 3.07 -0.91
N ALA A 42 14.38 2.56 0.22
CA ALA A 42 14.07 1.20 0.68
C ALA A 42 12.55 0.93 0.79
N TRP A 43 11.76 1.91 1.23
CA TRP A 43 10.31 1.74 1.37
C TRP A 43 9.60 1.48 0.03
N LEU A 44 10.08 2.10 -1.06
CA LEU A 44 9.46 1.98 -2.38
C LEU A 44 9.89 0.67 -3.04
N ASP A 45 11.17 0.31 -2.91
CA ASP A 45 11.73 -0.97 -3.39
C ASP A 45 11.02 -2.18 -2.73
N GLU A 46 10.92 -2.19 -1.40
CA GLU A 46 10.21 -3.24 -0.65
C GLU A 46 8.70 -3.26 -0.92
N GLY A 47 8.08 -2.08 -1.06
CA GLY A 47 6.68 -1.98 -1.42
C GLY A 47 6.36 -2.58 -2.79
N LEU A 48 7.23 -2.33 -3.79
CA LEU A 48 7.12 -2.92 -5.12
C LEU A 48 7.32 -4.44 -5.07
N ALA A 49 8.26 -4.93 -4.26
CA ALA A 49 8.54 -6.34 -4.09
C ALA A 49 7.33 -7.10 -3.49
N HIS A 50 6.71 -6.57 -2.43
CA HIS A 50 5.48 -7.14 -1.88
C HIS A 50 4.27 -7.02 -2.82
N LEU A 51 4.18 -5.93 -3.60
CA LEU A 51 3.16 -5.85 -4.66
C LEU A 51 3.38 -6.91 -5.74
N ALA A 52 4.63 -7.28 -6.05
CA ALA A 52 4.92 -8.33 -7.02
C ALA A 52 4.52 -9.73 -6.50
N GLU A 53 4.68 -10.01 -5.20
CA GLU A 53 4.13 -11.21 -4.57
C GLU A 53 2.61 -11.32 -4.82
N ASP A 54 1.88 -10.24 -4.56
CA ASP A 54 0.44 -10.15 -4.80
C ASP A 54 0.07 -10.35 -6.28
N LEU A 55 0.68 -9.56 -7.17
CA LEU A 55 0.36 -9.58 -8.60
C LEU A 55 0.74 -10.90 -9.30
N SER A 56 1.73 -11.62 -8.77
CA SER A 56 2.10 -12.96 -9.23
C SER A 56 1.19 -14.08 -8.69
N GLY A 57 0.21 -13.74 -7.85
CA GLY A 57 -0.71 -14.70 -7.26
C GLY A 57 -0.13 -15.45 -6.06
N TYR A 58 0.88 -14.90 -5.38
CA TYR A 58 1.59 -15.51 -4.25
C TYR A 58 1.72 -14.55 -3.05
N GLY A 59 0.74 -13.67 -2.83
CA GLY A 59 0.68 -12.72 -1.71
C GLY A 59 0.44 -13.36 -0.33
N ILE A 60 1.05 -14.51 -0.04
CA ILE A 60 0.77 -15.33 1.15
C ILE A 60 1.21 -14.66 2.47
N ASP A 61 2.25 -13.81 2.41
CA ASP A 61 2.80 -13.11 3.58
C ASP A 61 2.19 -11.71 3.78
N LEU A 62 1.34 -11.25 2.86
CA LEU A 62 0.67 -9.94 2.95
C LEU A 62 -0.14 -9.75 4.25
N PRO A 63 -0.86 -10.77 4.78
CA PRO A 63 -1.57 -10.62 6.04
C PRO A 63 -0.66 -10.21 7.20
N THR A 64 0.60 -10.66 7.22
CA THR A 64 1.58 -10.33 8.27
C THR A 64 1.97 -8.85 8.23
N ILE A 65 2.20 -8.28 7.05
CA ILE A 65 2.60 -6.87 6.95
C ILE A 65 1.41 -5.90 6.95
N VAL A 66 0.21 -6.36 6.58
CA VAL A 66 -0.99 -5.51 6.47
C VAL A 66 -1.85 -5.56 7.73
N SER A 67 -2.29 -6.76 8.13
CA SER A 67 -3.42 -6.95 9.05
C SER A 67 -3.09 -7.58 10.39
N ASP A 68 -1.87 -8.10 10.55
CA ASP A 68 -1.42 -8.68 11.81
C ASP A 68 -1.50 -7.64 12.95
N PRO A 69 -2.05 -7.98 14.12
CA PRO A 69 -2.27 -7.01 15.19
C PRO A 69 -0.99 -6.54 15.89
N GLU A 70 0.13 -7.25 15.74
CA GLU A 70 1.41 -6.92 16.38
C GLU A 70 2.39 -6.23 15.42
N THR A 71 2.30 -6.57 14.12
CA THR A 71 3.30 -6.19 13.11
C THR A 71 2.71 -5.56 11.85
N GLY A 72 1.38 -5.64 11.67
CA GLY A 72 0.68 -5.16 10.49
C GLY A 72 0.41 -3.66 10.51
N PHE A 73 0.56 -3.00 9.37
CA PHE A 73 0.35 -1.56 9.23
C PHE A 73 -1.01 -1.07 9.80
N LEU A 74 -2.09 -1.82 9.58
CA LEU A 74 -3.43 -1.37 9.95
C LEU A 74 -3.63 -1.23 11.47
N ALA A 75 -2.87 -1.98 12.28
CA ALA A 75 -2.84 -1.84 13.73
C ALA A 75 -2.01 -0.62 14.19
N HIS A 76 -1.12 -0.10 13.32
CA HIS A 76 -0.10 0.90 13.63
C HIS A 76 -0.14 2.15 12.74
N VAL A 77 -1.27 2.44 12.08
CA VAL A 77 -1.39 3.53 11.08
C VAL A 77 -0.95 4.88 11.63
N ASN A 78 -1.27 5.18 12.91
CA ASN A 78 -0.95 6.46 13.54
C ASN A 78 0.53 6.64 13.91
N GLU A 79 1.30 5.56 13.91
CA GLU A 79 2.71 5.52 14.32
C GLU A 79 3.64 5.26 13.12
N THR A 80 3.08 4.82 11.99
CA THR A 80 3.84 4.42 10.82
C THR A 80 3.94 5.57 9.82
N ALA A 81 5.18 5.93 9.49
CA ALA A 81 5.50 6.76 8.35
C ALA A 81 5.65 5.90 7.09
N LEU A 82 5.16 6.38 5.94
CA LEU A 82 5.45 5.73 4.65
C LEU A 82 6.94 5.77 4.33
N THR A 83 7.59 6.92 4.57
CA THR A 83 9.02 7.13 4.38
C THR A 83 9.75 7.23 5.71
N GLY A 84 11.04 6.89 5.74
CA GLY A 84 11.90 7.04 6.90
C GLY A 84 13.34 6.72 6.52
N SER A 85 14.25 6.68 7.50
CA SER A 85 15.62 6.26 7.18
C SER A 85 15.64 4.78 6.76
N ASP A 86 16.54 4.43 5.84
CA ASP A 86 16.71 3.07 5.31
C ASP A 86 17.01 2.02 6.41
N ALA A 87 17.50 2.46 7.57
CA ALA A 87 17.77 1.58 8.73
C ALA A 87 16.50 1.17 9.51
N GLU A 88 15.33 1.73 9.19
CA GLU A 88 14.06 1.49 9.87
C GLU A 88 13.05 0.74 8.97
N ASP A 89 13.54 -0.15 8.10
CA ASP A 89 12.68 -1.02 7.32
C ASP A 89 11.92 -1.98 8.24
N THR A 90 10.67 -1.61 8.56
CA THR A 90 9.77 -2.38 9.44
C THR A 90 8.64 -3.02 8.64
N LEU A 91 8.11 -4.13 9.15
CA LEU A 91 6.94 -4.80 8.56
C LEU A 91 5.74 -3.84 8.41
N MET A 92 5.50 -2.97 9.41
CA MET A 92 4.44 -1.95 9.30
C MET A 92 4.68 -1.00 8.12
N ARG A 93 5.92 -0.55 7.88
CA ARG A 93 6.24 0.34 6.76
C ARG A 93 6.08 -0.36 5.42
N ARG A 94 6.52 -1.61 5.32
CA ARG A 94 6.32 -2.47 4.14
C ARG A 94 4.84 -2.65 3.82
N GLY A 95 4.01 -2.89 4.84
CA GLY A 95 2.56 -2.96 4.70
C GLY A 95 1.92 -1.65 4.21
N ALA A 96 2.38 -0.51 4.74
CA ALA A 96 1.96 0.81 4.28
C ALA A 96 2.32 1.03 2.80
N ALA A 97 3.55 0.70 2.42
CA ALA A 97 4.06 0.83 1.06
C ALA A 97 3.30 -0.06 0.08
N TYR A 98 3.09 -1.33 0.42
CA TYR A 98 2.28 -2.27 -0.35
C TYR A 98 0.87 -1.74 -0.59
N LEU A 99 0.15 -1.33 0.47
CA LEU A 99 -1.22 -0.83 0.34
C LEU A 99 -1.27 0.43 -0.52
N PHE A 100 -0.33 1.36 -0.35
CA PHE A 100 -0.28 2.57 -1.15
C PHE A 100 0.01 2.27 -2.62
N LEU A 101 0.97 1.40 -2.92
CA LEU A 101 1.30 1.03 -4.31
C LEU A 101 0.18 0.23 -4.96
N ARG A 102 -0.47 -0.67 -4.22
CA ARG A 102 -1.67 -1.38 -4.67
C ARG A 102 -2.78 -0.39 -5.02
N TYR A 103 -3.00 0.64 -4.20
CA TYR A 103 -3.92 1.72 -4.48
C TYR A 103 -3.54 2.45 -5.78
N LEU A 104 -2.29 2.89 -5.93
CA LEU A 104 -1.83 3.57 -7.15
C LEU A 104 -2.00 2.72 -8.41
N PHE A 105 -1.66 1.43 -8.32
CA PHE A 105 -1.82 0.47 -9.40
C PHE A 105 -3.28 0.35 -9.86
N GLU A 106 -4.22 0.21 -8.91
CA GLU A 106 -5.64 0.11 -9.23
C GLU A 106 -6.22 1.42 -9.74
N GLN A 107 -5.81 2.56 -9.16
CA GLN A 107 -6.26 3.88 -9.63
C GLN A 107 -5.72 4.25 -11.02
N ALA A 108 -4.63 3.60 -11.46
CA ALA A 108 -4.14 3.69 -12.83
C ALA A 108 -4.90 2.77 -13.80
N GLY A 109 -5.74 1.86 -13.28
CA GLY A 109 -6.55 0.91 -14.06
C GLY A 109 -6.21 -0.56 -13.81
N GLY A 110 -5.05 -0.85 -13.21
CA GLY A 110 -4.62 -2.21 -12.92
C GLY A 110 -4.24 -3.01 -14.17
N VAL A 111 -4.40 -4.33 -14.08
CA VAL A 111 -4.24 -5.26 -15.21
C VAL A 111 -5.38 -6.27 -15.22
N THR A 112 -5.73 -6.72 -16.43
CA THR A 112 -6.61 -7.86 -16.62
C THR A 112 -5.77 -9.11 -16.92
N VAL A 113 -5.92 -10.14 -16.09
CA VAL A 113 -5.26 -11.44 -16.27
C VAL A 113 -6.17 -12.38 -17.04
N GLY A 114 -5.67 -12.89 -18.17
CA GLY A 114 -6.31 -13.89 -19.01
C GLY A 114 -6.33 -15.27 -18.35
N THR A 115 -7.14 -16.18 -18.90
CA THR A 115 -7.34 -17.53 -18.34
C THR A 115 -6.64 -18.63 -19.14
N GLN A 116 -5.98 -18.30 -20.25
CA GLN A 116 -5.38 -19.29 -21.13
C GLN A 116 -3.90 -19.53 -20.80
N HIS A 117 -3.13 -18.46 -20.58
CA HIS A 117 -1.73 -18.52 -20.19
C HIS A 117 -1.37 -17.56 -19.04
N PRO A 118 -0.42 -17.92 -18.15
CA PRO A 118 0.03 -17.04 -17.06
C PRO A 118 0.59 -15.68 -17.50
N GLY A 119 1.07 -15.59 -18.74
CA GLY A 119 1.56 -14.35 -19.34
C GLY A 119 0.50 -13.55 -20.10
N ASP A 120 -0.75 -14.01 -20.16
CA ASP A 120 -1.83 -13.29 -20.82
C ASP A 120 -2.27 -12.11 -19.94
N LEU A 121 -1.60 -10.98 -20.11
CA LEU A 121 -1.89 -9.76 -19.38
C LEU A 121 -2.31 -8.66 -20.35
N THR A 122 -3.45 -8.03 -20.07
CA THR A 122 -3.83 -6.76 -20.67
C THR A 122 -3.54 -5.67 -19.66
N ASP A 123 -2.66 -4.73 -20.02
CA ASP A 123 -2.42 -3.54 -19.21
C ASP A 123 -3.61 -2.57 -19.35
N ASP A 124 -4.34 -2.38 -18.27
CA ASP A 124 -5.43 -1.40 -18.18
C ASP A 124 -4.91 -0.04 -17.64
N GLY A 125 -3.59 0.08 -17.46
CA GLY A 125 -2.83 1.27 -17.07
C GLY A 125 -1.98 1.06 -15.82
N GLY A 126 -2.25 0.01 -15.04
CA GLY A 126 -1.50 -0.32 -13.84
C GLY A 126 -0.08 -0.77 -14.12
N ALA A 127 0.17 -1.60 -15.15
CA ALA A 127 1.52 -2.03 -15.48
C ALA A 127 2.35 -0.86 -16.01
N ALA A 128 1.77 0.03 -16.81
CA ALA A 128 2.43 1.28 -17.21
C ALA A 128 2.79 2.19 -16.02
N ALA A 129 1.92 2.29 -15.01
CA ALA A 129 2.21 3.07 -13.81
C ALA A 129 3.38 2.49 -13.00
N LEU A 130 3.41 1.17 -12.80
CA LEU A 130 4.53 0.49 -12.14
C LEU A 130 5.83 0.57 -12.97
N GLY A 131 5.72 0.39 -14.28
CA GLY A 131 6.84 0.55 -15.20
C GLY A 131 7.44 1.95 -15.13
N CYS A 132 6.62 3.00 -14.98
CA CYS A 132 7.12 4.34 -14.73
C CYS A 132 7.96 4.40 -13.45
N LEU A 133 7.50 3.83 -12.33
CA LEU A 133 8.25 3.85 -11.06
C LEU A 133 9.62 3.17 -11.21
N VAL A 134 9.68 2.03 -11.89
CA VAL A 134 10.92 1.30 -12.13
C VAL A 134 11.86 2.05 -13.08
N ASP A 135 11.34 2.56 -14.20
CA ASP A 135 12.15 3.13 -15.28
C ASP A 135 12.53 4.61 -15.07
N SER A 136 11.87 5.32 -14.15
CA SER A 136 12.16 6.74 -13.94
C SER A 136 13.56 6.94 -13.35
N GLY A 137 14.16 8.10 -13.66
CA GLY A 137 15.42 8.54 -13.06
C GLY A 137 15.28 9.16 -11.66
N GLU A 138 14.07 9.21 -11.12
CA GLU A 138 13.76 9.70 -9.78
C GLU A 138 13.70 8.55 -8.78
N VAL A 139 13.73 8.89 -7.49
CA VAL A 139 13.63 7.93 -6.36
C VAL A 139 12.67 8.47 -5.29
N GLY A 140 12.16 7.58 -4.45
CA GLY A 140 11.31 7.89 -3.31
C GLY A 140 10.04 8.64 -3.69
N ILE A 141 9.70 9.65 -2.88
CA ILE A 141 8.51 10.49 -3.11
C ILE A 141 8.57 11.20 -4.46
N GLY A 142 9.75 11.65 -4.89
CA GLY A 142 9.91 12.31 -6.19
C GLY A 142 9.56 11.38 -7.37
N ASN A 143 9.84 10.09 -7.21
CA ASN A 143 9.45 9.07 -8.18
C ASN A 143 7.93 8.87 -8.23
N VAL A 144 7.30 8.74 -7.06
CA VAL A 144 5.84 8.64 -6.97
C VAL A 144 5.15 9.90 -7.51
N ASP A 145 5.63 11.09 -7.18
CA ASP A 145 5.06 12.33 -7.70
C ASP A 145 5.08 12.38 -9.21
N ARG A 146 6.24 12.04 -9.80
CA ARG A 146 6.42 11.98 -11.25
C ARG A 146 5.46 10.99 -11.93
N CYS A 147 5.27 9.81 -11.36
CA CYS A 147 4.60 8.70 -12.04
C CYS A 147 3.10 8.58 -11.72
N ALA A 148 2.68 8.99 -10.53
CA ALA A 148 1.32 8.80 -10.05
C ALA A 148 0.71 10.05 -9.38
N GLY A 149 1.54 11.01 -8.98
CA GLY A 149 1.15 12.27 -8.36
C GLY A 149 1.17 12.21 -6.83
N PHE A 150 1.92 13.12 -6.20
CA PHE A 150 2.03 13.28 -4.75
C PHE A 150 2.01 14.79 -4.43
N PRO A 151 1.32 15.27 -3.38
CA PRO A 151 0.69 14.54 -2.28
C PRO A 151 -0.77 14.14 -2.51
N SER A 152 -1.39 14.47 -3.64
CA SER A 152 -2.83 14.25 -3.85
C SER A 152 -3.25 12.78 -3.72
N ARG A 153 -2.53 11.85 -4.35
CA ARG A 153 -2.84 10.41 -4.23
C ARG A 153 -2.62 9.86 -2.84
N PHE A 154 -1.66 10.40 -2.10
CA PHE A 154 -1.45 10.04 -0.70
C PHE A 154 -2.66 10.49 0.15
N ALA A 155 -3.15 11.71 -0.06
CA ALA A 155 -4.33 12.21 0.62
C ALA A 155 -5.60 11.38 0.30
N ASP A 156 -5.79 10.99 -0.96
CA ASP A 156 -6.91 10.11 -1.35
C ASP A 156 -6.77 8.71 -0.72
N TRP A 157 -5.55 8.13 -0.74
CA TRP A 157 -5.27 6.83 -0.13
C TRP A 157 -5.56 6.81 1.37
N THR A 158 -5.19 7.87 2.10
CA THR A 158 -5.50 7.94 3.55
C THR A 158 -7.00 7.87 3.83
N ALA A 159 -7.84 8.44 2.96
CA ALA A 159 -9.29 8.29 3.04
C ALA A 159 -9.75 6.88 2.65
N THR A 160 -9.14 6.27 1.63
CA THR A 160 -9.44 4.89 1.20
C THR A 160 -9.35 3.89 2.35
N LEU A 161 -8.34 4.00 3.22
CA LEU A 161 -8.17 3.09 4.37
C LEU A 161 -9.40 3.03 5.29
N VAL A 162 -10.15 4.14 5.40
CA VAL A 162 -11.37 4.24 6.22
C VAL A 162 -12.62 3.95 5.40
N VAL A 163 -12.68 4.49 4.18
CA VAL A 163 -13.86 4.40 3.31
C VAL A 163 -14.08 2.97 2.82
N ASP A 164 -13.04 2.30 2.33
CA ASP A 164 -13.14 0.93 1.83
C ASP A 164 -13.56 -0.03 2.95
N ALA A 165 -12.96 0.14 4.13
CA ALA A 165 -13.29 -0.61 5.33
C ALA A 165 -14.72 -0.40 5.85
N SER A 166 -15.41 0.65 5.38
CA SER A 166 -16.82 0.89 5.67
C SER A 166 -17.76 -0.02 4.86
N GLY A 167 -17.24 -0.81 3.92
CA GLY A 167 -18.04 -1.68 3.06
C GLY A 167 -19.02 -0.90 2.17
N GLY A 168 -18.62 0.27 1.69
CA GLY A 168 -19.45 1.14 0.85
C GLY A 168 -20.54 1.92 1.57
N THR A 169 -20.57 1.91 2.91
CA THR A 169 -21.58 2.68 3.70
C THR A 169 -21.31 4.19 3.70
N ILE A 170 -20.05 4.60 3.48
CA ILE A 170 -19.70 6.02 3.41
C ILE A 170 -19.84 6.59 1.99
N THR A 171 -19.23 5.98 0.99
CA THR A 171 -19.33 6.39 -0.42
C THR A 171 -19.06 5.23 -1.36
N ALA A 172 -19.65 5.28 -2.55
CA ALA A 172 -19.41 4.34 -3.66
C ALA A 172 -18.44 4.89 -4.71
N ASP A 173 -17.78 6.04 -4.44
CA ASP A 173 -16.79 6.61 -5.35
C ASP A 173 -15.55 5.68 -5.45
N PRO A 174 -15.22 5.15 -6.65
CA PRO A 174 -14.13 4.19 -6.82
C PRO A 174 -12.75 4.76 -6.48
N ARG A 175 -12.61 6.08 -6.34
CA ARG A 175 -11.35 6.71 -5.89
C ARG A 175 -10.95 6.38 -4.46
N PHE A 176 -11.90 5.91 -3.66
CA PHE A 176 -11.73 5.64 -2.22
C PHE A 176 -12.00 4.18 -1.85
N ASN A 177 -11.93 3.26 -2.81
CA ASN A 177 -12.17 1.84 -2.59
C ASN A 177 -11.10 1.02 -3.32
N TYR A 178 -10.68 -0.09 -2.73
CA TYR A 178 -9.88 -1.10 -3.42
C TYR A 178 -10.79 -1.97 -4.30
N ALA A 179 -10.23 -2.55 -5.36
CA ALA A 179 -10.92 -3.60 -6.07
C ALA A 179 -11.03 -4.85 -5.18
N ALA A 180 -12.23 -5.43 -5.10
CA ALA A 180 -12.44 -6.68 -4.34
C ALA A 180 -11.45 -7.77 -4.79
N PRO A 181 -10.85 -8.53 -3.84
CA PRO A 181 -9.90 -9.57 -4.20
C PRO A 181 -10.50 -10.61 -5.12
N ARG A 182 -9.66 -11.13 -6.02
CA ARG A 182 -10.07 -12.16 -6.99
C ARG A 182 -9.08 -13.31 -6.96
N PRO A 183 -9.53 -14.56 -7.10
CA PRO A 183 -8.63 -15.68 -7.28
C PRO A 183 -7.76 -15.46 -8.52
N ASP A 184 -6.46 -15.72 -8.39
CA ASP A 184 -5.57 -15.88 -9.52
C ASP A 184 -6.03 -17.09 -10.36
N PRO A 185 -6.17 -16.97 -11.69
CA PRO A 185 -6.69 -18.06 -12.51
C PRO A 185 -5.74 -19.26 -12.63
N PHE A 186 -4.48 -19.13 -12.22
CA PHE A 186 -3.46 -20.18 -12.30
C PHE A 186 -3.05 -20.72 -10.93
N THR A 187 -2.89 -19.86 -9.92
CA THR A 187 -2.52 -20.29 -8.57
C THR A 187 -3.74 -20.59 -7.69
N GLY A 188 -4.89 -19.97 -7.99
CA GLY A 188 -6.11 -20.05 -7.18
C GLY A 188 -6.06 -19.21 -5.89
N HIS A 189 -4.92 -18.62 -5.56
CA HIS A 189 -4.75 -17.75 -4.39
C HIS A 189 -5.43 -16.40 -4.61
N PRO A 190 -5.89 -15.72 -3.54
CA PRO A 190 -6.46 -14.40 -3.66
C PRO A 190 -5.39 -13.39 -4.10
N ARG A 191 -5.73 -12.53 -5.07
CA ARG A 191 -4.98 -11.32 -5.39
C ARG A 191 -5.76 -10.09 -4.96
N GLY A 192 -5.08 -9.16 -4.32
CA GLY A 192 -5.63 -7.95 -3.75
C GLY A 192 -5.95 -8.02 -2.28
N ILE A 193 -6.40 -6.88 -1.78
CA ILE A 193 -6.72 -6.69 -0.37
C ILE A 193 -8.23 -6.48 -0.22
N ASP A 194 -8.78 -7.07 0.84
CA ASP A 194 -10.14 -6.79 1.30
C ASP A 194 -10.04 -6.10 2.66
N LEU A 195 -10.32 -4.79 2.71
CA LEU A 195 -10.42 -4.08 3.98
C LEU A 195 -11.84 -4.12 4.56
N GLN A 196 -12.82 -4.72 3.87
CA GLN A 196 -14.23 -4.67 4.24
C GLN A 196 -14.53 -5.37 5.58
N PRO A 197 -15.77 -5.24 6.06
CA PRO A 197 -16.08 -4.55 7.31
C PRO A 197 -15.26 -5.08 8.50
N GLY A 198 -14.44 -4.20 9.08
CA GLY A 198 -13.59 -4.51 10.24
C GLY A 198 -12.13 -4.81 9.90
N GLY A 199 -11.78 -4.86 8.60
CA GLY A 199 -10.40 -4.95 8.12
C GLY A 199 -9.68 -3.61 8.02
N GLY A 200 -10.31 -2.49 8.37
CA GLY A 200 -9.69 -1.16 8.38
C GLY A 200 -8.88 -0.86 9.64
N PRO A 201 -8.15 0.26 9.66
CA PRO A 201 -7.37 0.65 10.83
C PRO A 201 -8.23 1.06 12.01
N ALA A 202 -7.66 1.02 13.21
CA ALA A 202 -8.31 1.54 14.40
C ALA A 202 -8.61 3.04 14.24
N ILE A 203 -9.88 3.42 14.38
CA ILE A 203 -10.34 4.81 14.33
C ILE A 203 -10.39 5.37 15.75
N PHE A 204 -9.65 6.44 16.02
CA PHE A 204 -9.61 7.06 17.35
C PHE A 204 -10.72 8.11 17.51
N GLY A 205 -11.61 7.92 18.49
CA GLY A 205 -12.69 8.87 18.79
C GLY A 205 -13.99 8.20 19.29
N PRO A 206 -15.12 8.92 19.35
CA PRO A 206 -15.29 10.30 18.87
C PRO A 206 -14.59 11.33 19.75
N LEU A 207 -13.93 12.28 19.12
CA LEU A 207 -13.28 13.40 19.80
C LEU A 207 -14.33 14.37 20.35
N ALA A 208 -14.17 14.78 21.61
CA ALA A 208 -15.05 15.72 22.31
C ALA A 208 -14.41 17.11 22.53
N GLY A 209 -13.31 17.42 21.86
CA GLY A 209 -12.55 18.66 22.06
C GLY A 209 -11.23 18.70 21.29
N ASN A 210 -10.20 19.29 21.91
CA ASN A 210 -8.87 19.39 21.33
C ASN A 210 -8.13 18.06 21.42
N GLU A 211 -7.57 17.62 20.30
CA GLU A 211 -6.60 16.53 20.26
C GLU A 211 -5.21 17.05 19.92
N SER A 212 -4.21 16.41 20.53
CA SER A 212 -2.80 16.70 20.27
C SER A 212 -2.04 15.41 19.99
N GLY A 213 -0.95 15.50 19.24
CA GLY A 213 -0.01 14.40 19.08
C GLY A 213 0.89 14.62 17.87
N THR A 214 1.72 13.64 17.60
CA THR A 214 2.70 13.67 16.52
C THR A 214 2.18 12.94 15.31
N VAL A 215 2.37 13.51 14.12
CA VAL A 215 2.21 12.81 12.84
C VAL A 215 3.61 12.60 12.30
N PRO A 216 4.05 11.35 12.05
CA PRO A 216 5.33 11.10 11.41
C PRO A 216 5.44 11.78 10.03
N HIS A 217 6.65 12.04 9.54
CA HIS A 217 6.85 12.54 8.18
C HIS A 217 6.26 11.53 7.18
N THR A 218 5.39 11.97 6.25
CA THR A 218 4.59 11.06 5.39
C THR A 218 3.79 9.97 6.15
N GLY A 219 3.45 10.25 7.41
CA GLY A 219 2.51 9.45 8.20
C GLY A 219 1.10 10.04 8.12
N MET A 220 0.19 9.44 8.87
CA MET A 220 -1.17 9.94 9.01
C MET A 220 -1.70 9.72 10.42
N ARG A 221 -2.79 10.40 10.76
CA ARG A 221 -3.60 10.05 11.93
C ARG A 221 -5.07 10.03 11.55
N ILE A 222 -5.75 8.95 11.92
CA ILE A 222 -7.17 8.76 11.64
C ILE A 222 -7.97 9.04 12.92
N LEU A 223 -8.83 10.05 12.84
CA LEU A 223 -9.62 10.55 13.95
C LEU A 223 -11.10 10.56 13.55
N SER A 224 -12.00 10.18 14.46
CA SER A 224 -13.44 10.39 14.31
C SER A 224 -13.91 11.51 15.23
N ALA A 225 -14.82 12.34 14.73
CA ALA A 225 -15.46 13.37 15.53
C ALA A 225 -16.94 13.44 15.20
N SER A 226 -17.76 13.73 16.20
CA SER A 226 -19.21 13.85 16.04
C SER A 226 -19.63 15.28 16.37
N PHE A 227 -20.29 15.92 15.42
CA PHE A 227 -20.69 17.32 15.52
C PHE A 227 -22.20 17.47 15.39
N ALA A 228 -22.83 18.20 16.32
CA ALA A 228 -24.28 18.44 16.28
C ALA A 228 -24.69 19.58 15.34
N ILE A 229 -23.75 20.45 14.97
CA ILE A 229 -23.93 21.64 14.13
C ILE A 229 -22.72 21.84 13.21
N SER A 230 -22.80 22.80 12.28
CA SER A 230 -21.64 23.23 11.48
C SER A 230 -20.46 23.52 12.40
N THR A 231 -19.37 22.77 12.21
CA THR A 231 -18.18 22.84 13.06
C THR A 231 -16.97 23.18 12.21
N THR A 232 -16.14 24.07 12.73
CA THR A 232 -14.84 24.38 12.14
C THR A 232 -13.81 23.45 12.75
N VAL A 233 -13.16 22.63 11.93
CA VAL A 233 -11.98 21.86 12.32
C VAL A 233 -10.75 22.72 12.04
N THR A 234 -9.97 23.00 13.07
CA THR A 234 -8.71 23.73 12.93
C THR A 234 -7.56 22.78 13.20
N VAL A 235 -6.68 22.61 12.22
CA VAL A 235 -5.44 21.84 12.38
C VAL A 235 -4.30 22.85 12.52
N THR A 236 -3.57 22.75 13.63
CA THR A 236 -2.37 23.56 13.88
C THR A 236 -1.23 22.63 14.24
N GLY A 237 -0.03 22.96 13.79
CA GLY A 237 1.17 22.20 14.12
C GLY A 237 2.41 23.01 13.84
N GLU A 238 3.44 22.83 14.68
CA GLU A 238 4.80 23.27 14.38
C GLU A 238 5.43 22.21 13.47
N ALA A 239 5.06 22.23 12.19
CA ALA A 239 5.52 21.24 11.23
C ALA A 239 6.73 21.77 10.46
N GLY A 240 7.73 20.89 10.26
CA GLY A 240 8.76 21.08 9.24
C GLY A 240 8.27 20.82 7.81
N GLY A 241 6.98 20.49 7.63
CA GLY A 241 6.34 20.12 6.36
C GLY A 241 4.86 20.50 6.30
N GLU A 242 4.17 20.13 5.22
CA GLU A 242 2.75 20.41 5.01
C GLU A 242 1.86 19.42 5.78
N ILE A 243 0.87 19.93 6.52
CA ILE A 243 -0.17 19.10 7.15
C ILE A 243 -1.46 19.22 6.32
N GLY A 244 -1.89 18.10 5.73
CA GLY A 244 -3.18 17.99 5.04
C GLY A 244 -4.31 17.56 5.96
N LEU A 245 -5.55 17.87 5.57
CA LEU A 245 -6.77 17.36 6.21
C LEU A 245 -7.69 16.76 5.14
N THR A 246 -7.94 15.47 5.23
CA THR A 246 -8.99 14.79 4.45
C THR A 246 -10.18 14.52 5.35
N ALA A 247 -11.32 15.15 5.06
CA ALA A 247 -12.55 14.97 5.82
C ALA A 247 -13.51 14.04 5.10
N VAL A 248 -13.82 12.92 5.75
CA VAL A 248 -14.80 11.94 5.27
C VAL A 248 -16.04 12.02 6.17
N ARG A 249 -17.21 12.30 5.58
CA ARG A 249 -18.47 12.33 6.32
C ARG A 249 -19.06 10.92 6.39
N THR A 250 -19.20 10.39 7.60
CA THR A 250 -19.96 9.16 7.85
C THR A 250 -21.46 9.47 8.03
N PRO A 251 -22.37 8.55 7.65
CA PRO A 251 -23.81 8.70 7.88
C PRO A 251 -24.21 8.88 9.35
#